data_AF-A0A4S2LUH6-F1
#
_entry.id   AF-A0A4S2LUH6-F1
#
_cell.length_a   1.000
_cell.length_b   1.000
_cell.length_c   1.000
_cell.angle_alpha   90.00
_cell.angle_beta   90.00
_cell.angle_gamma   90.00
#
_symmetry.space_group_name_H-M   'P 1'
#
loop_
_entity.id
_entity.type
_entity.pdbx_description
1 polymer ?
#
loop_
_entity_poly.entity_id
_entity_poly.type
_entity_poly.pdbx_seq_one_letter_code
_entity_poly.pdbx_strand_id
1 'polypeptide(L)'
;MNPWEEKGLDQLCETLESDSYGLEAFHRLFYGKRLDVLSLPEHACQTAERLNFKLKSYRFPSVPEQLRSPRLIRIGAIQNKLVLPPSSPVTDQIAALHHQMGLFLDVAGQCGVNIICLQEAWTMPFAFCTRERMPWCEFSESAEHGPSIRFLQRYAEQYSMVIVSPILERDSVSDVLWNTAVIINVDGTVLGKSRKNHIPRVGDFNESTYYTESQLGHPVFETKYGRIAVNICYGRHHPLNWLMYGLNGAEIVFNPCATIDTLRLGVKWSRRLPNPAYSF
;
A
#
# COMPACT_ATOMS: atom_id res chain seq x y z
N MET A 1 28.83 -3.84 17.66
CA MET A 1 27.49 -3.35 17.29
C MET A 1 27.71 -2.09 16.49
N ASN A 2 27.36 -2.10 15.20
CA ASN A 2 27.67 -0.96 14.35
C ASN A 2 26.66 0.16 14.69
N PRO A 3 27.08 1.37 15.10
CA PRO A 3 26.14 2.45 15.45
C PRO A 3 25.25 2.91 14.27
N TRP A 4 25.52 2.39 13.07
CA TRP A 4 24.75 2.59 11.84
C TRP A 4 23.64 1.55 11.62
N GLU A 5 23.61 0.43 12.37
CA GLU A 5 22.63 -0.65 12.16
C GLU A 5 21.25 -0.36 12.78
N GLU A 6 21.17 0.55 13.76
CA GLU A 6 19.91 0.86 14.48
C GLU A 6 19.26 2.19 14.08
N LYS A 7 19.97 3.08 13.39
CA LYS A 7 19.43 4.41 13.03
C LYS A 7 18.71 4.36 11.69
N GLY A 8 17.41 4.63 11.69
CA GLY A 8 16.64 4.81 10.46
C GLY A 8 17.14 6.02 9.65
N LEU A 9 16.93 6.02 8.32
CA LEU A 9 17.34 7.13 7.45
C LEU A 9 16.81 8.50 7.93
N ASP A 10 15.61 8.54 8.52
CA ASP A 10 15.02 9.74 9.13
C ASP A 10 15.85 10.27 10.32
N GLN A 11 16.36 9.39 11.18
CA GLN A 11 17.23 9.79 12.30
C GLN A 11 18.61 10.25 11.82
N LEU A 12 19.05 9.75 10.65
CA LEU A 12 20.29 10.24 10.03
C LEU A 12 20.10 11.66 9.49
N CYS A 13 18.93 11.98 8.92
CA CYS A 13 18.56 13.36 8.57
C CYS A 13 18.60 14.28 9.80
N GLU A 14 18.01 13.84 10.93
CA GLU A 14 17.98 14.62 12.18
C GLU A 14 19.40 14.97 12.67
N THR A 15 20.36 14.05 12.52
CA THR A 15 21.77 14.34 12.88
C THR A 15 22.48 15.34 11.96
N LEU A 16 21.94 15.60 10.78
CA LEU A 16 22.50 16.52 9.78
C LEU A 16 21.77 17.88 9.77
N GLU A 17 20.77 18.11 10.63
CA GLU A 17 19.95 19.34 10.60
C GLU A 17 20.76 20.63 10.79
N SER A 18 21.87 20.58 11.54
CA SER A 18 22.76 21.72 11.75
C SER A 18 23.77 21.95 10.61
N ASP A 19 23.93 20.98 9.71
CA ASP A 19 24.78 21.06 8.51
C ASP A 19 23.91 21.15 7.26
N SER A 20 23.57 22.39 6.88
CA SER A 20 22.73 22.67 5.71
C SER A 20 23.25 22.04 4.41
N TYR A 21 24.58 22.00 4.22
CA TYR A 21 25.19 21.41 3.03
C TYR A 21 25.12 19.87 3.09
N GLY A 22 25.45 19.29 4.24
CA GLY A 22 25.34 17.85 4.49
C GLY A 22 23.91 17.34 4.29
N LEU A 23 22.92 18.06 4.80
CA LEU A 23 21.50 17.71 4.65
C LEU A 23 21.02 17.80 3.19
N GLU A 24 21.43 18.82 2.45
CA GLU A 24 21.09 18.95 1.02
C GLU A 24 21.73 17.83 0.20
N ALA A 25 23.01 17.55 0.43
CA ALA A 25 23.72 16.45 -0.23
C ALA A 25 23.08 15.09 0.10
N PHE A 26 22.68 14.88 1.36
CA PHE A 26 21.96 13.68 1.78
C PHE A 26 20.65 13.51 1.02
N HIS A 27 19.81 14.57 0.97
CA HIS A 27 18.55 14.50 0.23
C HIS A 27 18.74 14.24 -1.26
N ARG A 28 19.73 14.88 -1.89
CA ARG A 28 20.03 14.66 -3.30
C ARG A 28 20.49 13.22 -3.57
N LEU A 29 21.38 12.67 -2.73
CA LEU A 29 21.97 11.35 -2.94
C LEU A 29 21.00 10.20 -2.62
N PHE A 30 20.21 10.32 -1.55
CA PHE A 30 19.35 9.23 -1.08
C PHE A 30 17.90 9.33 -1.57
N TYR A 31 17.37 10.55 -1.74
CA TYR A 31 15.97 10.78 -2.15
C TYR A 31 15.84 11.42 -3.54
N GLY A 32 16.95 11.73 -4.20
CA GLY A 32 16.99 12.43 -5.49
C GLY A 32 16.75 13.95 -5.37
N LYS A 33 15.88 14.39 -4.45
CA LYS A 33 15.66 15.80 -4.09
C LYS A 33 14.98 15.93 -2.73
N ARG A 34 15.06 17.11 -2.13
CA ARG A 34 14.18 17.49 -1.02
C ARG A 34 12.77 17.73 -1.57
N LEU A 35 11.76 17.15 -0.94
CA LEU A 35 10.36 17.33 -1.31
C LEU A 35 9.72 18.40 -0.44
N ASP A 36 8.86 19.22 -1.04
CA ASP A 36 8.05 20.18 -0.29
C ASP A 36 7.01 19.42 0.54
N VAL A 37 6.81 19.86 1.77
CA VAL A 37 5.75 19.35 2.65
C VAL A 37 4.45 20.06 2.32
N LEU A 38 3.37 19.30 2.13
CA LEU A 38 2.04 19.88 1.89
C LEU A 38 1.40 20.23 3.22
N SER A 39 0.91 21.46 3.37
CA SER A 39 0.08 21.81 4.53
C SER A 39 -1.19 20.93 4.52
N LEU A 40 -1.41 20.23 5.64
CA LEU A 40 -2.58 19.39 5.88
C LEU A 40 -3.58 20.14 6.77
N PRO A 41 -4.88 19.80 6.72
CA PRO A 41 -5.86 20.41 7.60
C PRO A 41 -5.52 20.19 9.08
N GLU A 42 -5.63 21.24 9.89
CA GLU A 42 -5.26 21.19 11.31
C GLU A 42 -6.00 20.09 12.09
N HIS A 43 -7.29 19.93 11.84
CA HIS A 43 -8.11 18.89 12.48
C HIS A 43 -7.65 17.47 12.13
N ALA A 44 -7.10 17.26 10.93
CA ALA A 44 -6.54 15.97 10.51
C ALA A 44 -5.24 15.67 11.26
N CYS A 45 -4.38 16.68 11.44
CA CYS A 45 -3.17 16.57 12.25
C CYS A 45 -3.49 16.28 13.73
N GLN A 46 -4.41 17.03 14.33
CA GLN A 46 -4.86 16.82 15.71
C GLN A 46 -5.47 15.43 15.91
N THR A 47 -6.23 14.94 14.92
CA THR A 47 -6.80 13.59 14.95
C THR A 47 -5.71 12.53 14.88
N ALA A 48 -4.69 12.72 14.03
CA ALA A 48 -3.56 11.80 13.92
C ALA A 48 -2.74 11.73 15.22
N GLU A 49 -2.51 12.87 15.87
CA GLU A 49 -1.85 12.95 17.18
C GLU A 49 -2.67 12.23 18.26
N ARG A 50 -3.98 12.51 18.34
CA ARG A 50 -4.89 11.87 19.31
C ARG A 50 -4.96 10.36 19.12
N LEU A 51 -4.95 9.89 17.88
CA LEU A 51 -4.97 8.46 17.54
C LEU A 51 -3.58 7.82 17.48
N ASN A 52 -2.53 8.59 17.79
CA ASN A 52 -1.14 8.16 17.86
C ASN A 52 -0.63 7.44 16.59
N PHE A 53 -0.89 8.03 15.42
CA PHE A 53 -0.28 7.59 14.16
C PHE A 53 0.43 8.72 13.43
N LYS A 54 1.43 8.37 12.61
CA LYS A 54 2.22 9.34 11.86
C LYS A 54 1.46 9.76 10.60
N LEU A 55 1.22 11.07 10.46
CA LEU A 55 0.68 11.68 9.26
C LEU A 55 1.78 12.54 8.61
N LYS A 56 2.15 12.20 7.37
CA LYS A 56 3.17 12.93 6.60
C LYS A 56 2.64 13.20 5.19
N SER A 57 3.06 14.30 4.59
CA SER A 57 2.63 14.73 3.26
C SER A 57 3.78 15.34 2.47
N TYR A 58 3.79 15.06 1.17
CA TYR A 58 4.84 15.52 0.27
C TYR A 58 4.26 15.90 -1.08
N ARG A 59 4.88 16.88 -1.74
CA ARG A 59 4.51 17.34 -3.08
C ARG A 59 5.55 16.93 -4.12
N PHE A 60 5.07 16.39 -5.24
CA PHE A 60 5.86 16.22 -6.45
C PHE A 60 5.42 17.25 -7.48
N PRO A 61 6.21 18.30 -7.75
CA PRO A 61 5.90 19.25 -8.79
C PRO A 61 6.19 18.65 -10.18
N SER A 62 5.45 19.12 -11.17
CA SER A 62 5.74 18.93 -12.59
C SER A 62 6.01 20.28 -13.25
N VAL A 63 6.70 20.27 -14.38
CA VAL A 63 6.88 21.46 -15.21
C VAL A 63 5.51 21.84 -15.81
N PRO A 64 5.08 23.11 -15.74
CA PRO A 64 3.85 23.54 -16.39
C PRO A 64 3.89 23.29 -17.90
N GLU A 65 2.84 22.65 -18.43
CA GLU A 65 2.66 22.52 -19.87
C GLU A 65 1.87 23.71 -20.42
N GLN A 66 2.17 24.11 -21.66
CA GLN A 66 1.44 25.19 -22.34
C GLN A 66 0.07 24.73 -22.88
N LEU A 67 -0.06 23.44 -23.17
CA LEU A 67 -1.25 22.87 -23.84
C LEU A 67 -2.14 22.04 -22.92
N ARG A 68 -1.65 21.66 -21.73
CA ARG A 68 -2.41 20.83 -20.79
C ARG A 68 -2.45 21.49 -19.42
N SER A 69 -3.65 21.53 -18.85
CA SER A 69 -3.81 21.89 -17.45
C SER A 69 -3.17 20.83 -16.54
N PRO A 70 -2.60 21.23 -15.39
CA PRO A 70 -2.00 20.27 -14.47
C PRO A 70 -3.06 19.32 -13.91
N ARG A 71 -2.79 18.02 -13.98
CA ARG A 71 -3.62 16.98 -13.38
C ARG A 71 -3.13 16.69 -11.96
N LEU A 72 -3.57 17.50 -11.01
CA LEU A 72 -3.20 17.36 -9.60
C LEU A 72 -4.02 16.25 -8.95
N ILE A 73 -3.33 15.30 -8.31
CA ILE A 73 -3.93 14.21 -7.56
C ILE A 73 -3.22 14.06 -6.21
N ARG A 74 -3.98 13.67 -5.19
CA ARG A 74 -3.46 13.31 -3.87
C ARG A 74 -3.55 11.80 -3.69
N ILE A 75 -2.41 11.18 -3.43
CA ILE A 75 -2.30 9.75 -3.20
C ILE A 75 -2.05 9.52 -1.71
N GLY A 76 -2.79 8.57 -1.12
CA GLY A 76 -2.58 8.09 0.24
C GLY A 76 -2.01 6.67 0.25
N ALA A 77 -1.17 6.39 1.25
CA ALA A 77 -0.71 5.06 1.56
C ALA A 77 -0.88 4.83 3.06
N ILE A 78 -1.49 3.72 3.45
CA ILE A 78 -1.71 3.36 4.86
C ILE A 78 -0.85 2.15 5.21
N GLN A 79 -0.06 2.30 6.27
CA GLN A 79 0.64 1.22 6.94
C GLN A 79 0.15 1.13 8.39
N ASN A 80 -0.20 -0.07 8.82
CA ASN A 80 -0.71 -0.32 10.17
C ASN A 80 -0.18 -1.64 10.75
N LYS A 81 -0.26 -1.74 12.07
CA LYS A 81 -0.01 -2.98 12.81
C LYS A 81 -1.33 -3.68 13.08
N LEU A 82 -1.25 -4.94 13.49
CA LEU A 82 -2.41 -5.66 14.03
C LEU A 82 -2.95 -4.95 15.28
N VAL A 83 -4.27 -4.95 15.43
CA VAL A 83 -4.95 -4.32 16.56
C VAL A 83 -5.11 -5.31 17.72
N LEU A 84 -5.45 -6.57 17.41
CA LEU A 84 -5.60 -7.66 18.38
C LEU A 84 -4.52 -8.73 18.16
N PRO A 85 -4.21 -9.55 19.19
CA PRO A 85 -3.31 -10.70 19.04
C PRO A 85 -3.80 -11.68 17.96
N PRO A 86 -2.89 -12.36 17.23
CA PRO A 86 -3.28 -13.35 16.23
C PRO A 86 -4.09 -14.54 16.79
N SER A 87 -4.08 -14.75 18.11
CA SER A 87 -4.85 -15.79 18.81
C SER A 87 -6.30 -15.40 19.11
N SER A 88 -6.71 -14.15 18.88
CA SER A 88 -8.11 -13.71 19.03
C SER A 88 -9.01 -14.34 17.95
N PRO A 89 -10.34 -14.39 18.14
CA PRO A 89 -11.26 -14.85 17.09
C PRO A 89 -11.10 -14.05 15.78
N VAL A 90 -11.20 -14.74 14.64
CA VAL A 90 -11.03 -14.15 13.29
C VAL A 90 -11.95 -12.93 13.08
N THR A 91 -13.20 -13.06 13.51
CA THR A 91 -14.22 -11.99 13.42
C THR A 91 -13.81 -10.74 14.19
N ASP A 92 -13.25 -10.91 15.39
CA ASP A 92 -12.86 -9.80 16.26
C ASP A 92 -11.62 -9.10 15.70
N GLN A 93 -10.68 -9.86 15.15
CA GLN A 93 -9.50 -9.32 14.48
C GLN A 93 -9.89 -8.46 13.26
N ILE A 94 -10.78 -8.95 12.40
CA ILE A 94 -11.29 -8.21 11.23
C ILE A 94 -12.04 -6.95 11.68
N ALA A 95 -12.94 -7.06 12.67
CA ALA A 95 -13.69 -5.92 13.17
C ALA A 95 -12.79 -4.82 13.75
N ALA A 96 -11.76 -5.21 14.51
CA ALA A 96 -10.79 -4.28 15.07
C ALA A 96 -9.97 -3.58 13.98
N LEU A 97 -9.56 -4.31 12.93
CA LEU A 97 -8.88 -3.75 11.77
C LEU A 97 -9.78 -2.81 10.97
N HIS A 98 -11.05 -3.16 10.74
CA HIS A 98 -12.03 -2.29 10.09
C HIS A 98 -12.23 -1.00 10.88
N HIS A 99 -12.40 -1.08 12.20
CA HIS A 99 -12.55 0.11 13.04
C HIS A 99 -11.34 1.03 12.95
N GLN A 100 -10.11 0.50 13.09
CA GLN A 100 -8.90 1.31 12.95
C GLN A 100 -8.76 1.89 11.53
N MET A 101 -9.03 1.08 10.50
CA MET A 101 -8.92 1.52 9.11
C MET A 101 -9.92 2.63 8.79
N GLY A 102 -11.13 2.57 9.35
CA GLY A 102 -12.13 3.63 9.20
C GLY A 102 -11.62 4.98 9.70
N LEU A 103 -10.97 5.01 10.86
CA LEU A 103 -10.35 6.22 11.41
C LEU A 103 -9.26 6.79 10.50
N PHE A 104 -8.44 5.92 9.88
CA PHE A 104 -7.41 6.36 8.94
C PHE A 104 -8.00 6.86 7.61
N LEU A 105 -9.04 6.19 7.11
CA LEU A 105 -9.76 6.60 5.90
C LEU A 105 -10.46 7.95 6.08
N ASP A 106 -11.02 8.21 7.27
CA ASP A 106 -11.62 9.51 7.59
C ASP A 106 -10.57 10.63 7.54
N VAL A 107 -9.40 10.42 8.14
CA VAL A 107 -8.31 11.40 8.09
C VAL A 107 -7.78 11.59 6.67
N ALA A 108 -7.67 10.51 5.89
CA ALA A 108 -7.28 10.61 4.48
C ALA A 108 -8.29 11.38 3.63
N GLY A 109 -9.59 11.12 3.84
CA GLY A 109 -10.69 11.83 3.22
C GLY A 109 -10.68 13.33 3.55
N GLN A 110 -10.46 13.67 4.82
CA GLN A 110 -10.27 15.06 5.28
C GLN A 110 -9.05 15.73 4.65
N CYS A 111 -7.97 14.97 4.43
CA CYS A 111 -6.78 15.43 3.70
C CYS A 111 -7.01 15.55 2.18
N GLY A 112 -8.21 15.23 1.67
CA GLY A 112 -8.55 15.32 0.25
C GLY A 112 -7.84 14.28 -0.62
N VAL A 113 -7.50 13.11 -0.06
CA VAL A 113 -6.90 12.01 -0.82
C VAL A 113 -7.87 11.53 -1.91
N ASN A 114 -7.36 11.40 -3.14
CA ASN A 114 -8.13 10.95 -4.30
C ASN A 114 -8.00 9.44 -4.54
N ILE A 115 -6.81 8.88 -4.30
CA ILE A 115 -6.54 7.45 -4.45
C ILE A 115 -5.78 6.97 -3.21
N ILE A 116 -6.24 5.92 -2.56
CA ILE A 116 -5.58 5.36 -1.38
C ILE A 116 -5.29 3.87 -1.54
N CYS A 117 -4.11 3.44 -1.11
CA CYS A 117 -3.72 2.04 -1.09
C CYS A 117 -3.47 1.55 0.33
N LEU A 118 -4.07 0.42 0.65
CA LEU A 118 -3.85 -0.31 1.90
C LEU A 118 -2.67 -1.28 1.74
N GLN A 119 -2.11 -1.73 2.85
CA GLN A 119 -1.02 -2.71 2.84
C GLN A 119 -1.48 -4.10 2.39
N GLU A 120 -0.53 -4.98 2.07
CA GLU A 120 -0.84 -6.36 1.65
C GLU A 120 -1.58 -7.12 2.76
N ALA A 121 -2.67 -7.82 2.38
CA ALA A 121 -3.48 -8.64 3.29
C ALA A 121 -3.87 -7.88 4.58
N TRP A 122 -4.29 -6.62 4.44
CA TRP A 122 -4.50 -5.70 5.57
C TRP A 122 -5.55 -6.17 6.59
N THR A 123 -6.41 -7.11 6.21
CA THR A 123 -7.50 -7.68 7.01
C THR A 123 -7.07 -8.83 7.91
N MET A 124 -5.80 -9.25 7.89
CA MET A 124 -5.34 -10.43 8.63
C MET A 124 -3.91 -10.29 9.16
N PRO A 125 -3.53 -11.06 10.20
CA PRO A 125 -2.14 -11.34 10.48
C PRO A 125 -1.45 -11.94 9.25
N PHE A 126 -0.19 -11.57 9.03
CA PHE A 126 0.62 -12.22 7.99
C PHE A 126 1.05 -13.61 8.46
N ALA A 127 0.09 -14.54 8.49
CA ALA A 127 0.23 -15.86 9.10
C ALA A 127 0.81 -16.91 8.16
N PHE A 128 1.16 -16.54 6.92
CA PHE A 128 1.65 -17.49 5.91
C PHE A 128 2.97 -18.18 6.30
N CYS A 129 3.69 -17.64 7.29
CA CYS A 129 4.86 -18.28 7.89
C CYS A 129 4.52 -19.57 8.68
N THR A 130 3.29 -19.70 9.18
CA THR A 130 2.85 -20.88 9.96
C THR A 130 2.65 -22.12 9.07
N ARG A 131 2.29 -21.92 7.80
CA ARG A 131 1.85 -22.97 6.84
C ARG A 131 0.58 -23.72 7.28
N GLU A 132 -0.06 -23.28 8.35
CA GLU A 132 -1.33 -23.83 8.83
C GLU A 132 -2.47 -23.30 7.97
N ARG A 133 -3.45 -24.13 7.61
CA ARG A 133 -4.62 -23.65 6.87
C ARG A 133 -5.68 -23.06 7.80
N MET A 134 -5.90 -23.67 8.95
CA MET A 134 -6.87 -23.19 9.95
C MET A 134 -6.13 -22.47 11.10
N PRO A 135 -6.68 -21.38 11.65
CA PRO A 135 -7.89 -20.67 11.22
C PRO A 135 -7.65 -19.69 10.04
N TRP A 136 -6.42 -19.62 9.52
CA TRP A 136 -5.99 -18.52 8.63
C TRP A 136 -6.74 -18.40 7.30
N CYS A 137 -7.22 -19.52 6.74
CA CYS A 137 -8.02 -19.52 5.52
C CYS A 137 -9.46 -19.01 5.75
N GLU A 138 -9.91 -18.81 7.00
CA GLU A 138 -11.21 -18.19 7.31
C GLU A 138 -11.20 -16.67 7.08
N PHE A 139 -10.02 -16.04 7.06
CA PHE A 139 -9.88 -14.62 6.70
C PHE A 139 -10.17 -14.35 5.22
N SER A 140 -10.23 -15.39 4.38
CA SER A 140 -10.49 -15.22 2.96
C SER A 140 -11.94 -14.75 2.72
N GLU A 141 -12.14 -13.82 1.81
CA GLU A 141 -13.47 -13.30 1.48
C GLU A 141 -13.68 -13.13 -0.03
N SER A 142 -14.92 -12.88 -0.46
CA SER A 142 -15.20 -12.57 -1.87
C SER A 142 -14.59 -11.22 -2.26
N ALA A 143 -13.92 -11.16 -3.41
CA ALA A 143 -13.36 -9.91 -3.96
C ALA A 143 -14.43 -8.89 -4.38
N GLU A 144 -15.68 -9.33 -4.59
CA GLU A 144 -16.78 -8.46 -5.05
C GLU A 144 -17.82 -8.22 -3.95
N HIS A 145 -17.99 -9.19 -3.05
CA HIS A 145 -19.05 -9.19 -2.04
C HIS A 145 -18.50 -9.51 -0.64
N GLY A 146 -17.20 -9.36 -0.40
CA GLY A 146 -16.59 -9.54 0.91
C GLY A 146 -17.03 -8.44 1.89
N PRO A 147 -17.08 -8.73 3.20
CA PRO A 147 -17.38 -7.71 4.21
C PRO A 147 -16.39 -6.54 4.18
N SER A 148 -15.09 -6.78 3.93
CA SER A 148 -14.13 -5.68 3.87
C SER A 148 -14.30 -4.82 2.62
N ILE A 149 -14.72 -5.41 1.50
CA ILE A 149 -15.08 -4.67 0.29
C ILE A 149 -16.28 -3.76 0.57
N ARG A 150 -17.39 -4.30 1.09
CA ARG A 150 -18.57 -3.49 1.47
C ARG A 150 -18.26 -2.38 2.46
N PHE A 151 -17.40 -2.67 3.44
CA PHE A 151 -16.92 -1.67 4.38
C PHE A 151 -16.25 -0.51 3.64
N LEU A 152 -15.32 -0.80 2.72
CA LEU A 152 -14.58 0.22 1.97
C LEU A 152 -15.41 0.96 0.93
N GLN A 153 -16.40 0.32 0.30
CA GLN A 153 -17.30 0.97 -0.68
C GLN A 153 -17.94 2.24 -0.10
N ARG A 154 -18.34 2.20 1.17
CA ARG A 154 -18.93 3.35 1.88
C ARG A 154 -17.97 4.54 1.97
N TYR A 155 -16.69 4.29 2.27
CA TYR A 155 -15.67 5.34 2.34
C TYR A 155 -15.29 5.86 0.96
N ALA A 156 -15.28 4.99 -0.05
CA ALA A 156 -15.02 5.37 -1.43
C ALA A 156 -16.07 6.37 -1.92
N GLU A 157 -17.36 6.07 -1.70
CA GLU A 157 -18.47 6.98 -2.01
C GLU A 157 -18.41 8.27 -1.19
N GLN A 158 -18.30 8.16 0.13
CA GLN A 158 -18.32 9.29 1.06
C GLN A 158 -17.26 10.33 0.74
N TYR A 159 -16.06 9.90 0.35
CA TYR A 159 -14.93 10.78 0.08
C TYR A 159 -14.61 10.94 -1.41
N SER A 160 -15.43 10.36 -2.30
CA SER A 160 -15.17 10.29 -3.75
C SER A 160 -13.73 9.81 -4.03
N MET A 161 -13.31 8.76 -3.35
CA MET A 161 -11.92 8.27 -3.30
C MET A 161 -11.83 6.88 -3.92
N VAL A 162 -10.83 6.66 -4.77
CA VAL A 162 -10.50 5.31 -5.25
C VAL A 162 -9.74 4.57 -4.16
N ILE A 163 -10.15 3.35 -3.84
CA ILE A 163 -9.51 2.53 -2.79
C ILE A 163 -8.94 1.25 -3.41
N VAL A 164 -7.65 1.01 -3.17
CA VAL A 164 -6.97 -0.26 -3.49
C VAL A 164 -6.90 -1.10 -2.21
N SER A 165 -7.58 -2.26 -2.22
CA SER A 165 -7.75 -3.16 -1.07
C SER A 165 -7.11 -4.53 -1.32
N PRO A 166 -5.88 -4.78 -0.83
CA PRO A 166 -5.25 -6.10 -0.90
C PRO A 166 -5.78 -7.04 0.18
N ILE A 167 -6.45 -8.11 -0.21
CA ILE A 167 -7.09 -9.11 0.64
C ILE A 167 -6.67 -10.53 0.27
N LEU A 168 -6.94 -11.48 1.17
CA LEU A 168 -7.03 -12.89 0.80
C LEU A 168 -8.41 -13.13 0.18
N GLU A 169 -8.45 -13.39 -1.11
CA GLU A 169 -9.68 -13.69 -1.84
C GLU A 169 -9.98 -15.19 -1.74
N ARG A 170 -11.26 -15.53 -1.54
CA ARG A 170 -11.82 -16.85 -1.85
C ARG A 170 -12.71 -16.71 -3.08
N ASP A 171 -12.32 -17.37 -4.15
CA ASP A 171 -13.05 -17.36 -5.41
C ASP A 171 -14.38 -18.09 -5.25
N SER A 172 -15.50 -17.40 -5.45
CA SER A 172 -16.84 -17.95 -5.16
C SER A 172 -17.23 -19.15 -6.02
N VAL A 173 -16.59 -19.33 -7.18
CA VAL A 173 -16.90 -20.42 -8.12
C VAL A 173 -16.01 -21.63 -7.87
N SER A 174 -14.71 -21.39 -7.67
CA SER A 174 -13.71 -22.47 -7.57
C SER A 174 -13.31 -22.82 -6.13
N ASP A 175 -13.69 -22.00 -5.16
CA ASP A 175 -13.22 -22.03 -3.77
C ASP A 175 -11.69 -21.87 -3.61
N VAL A 176 -10.99 -21.53 -4.70
CA VAL A 176 -9.54 -21.32 -4.70
C VAL A 176 -9.22 -20.00 -4.02
N LEU A 177 -8.17 -20.03 -3.19
CA LEU A 177 -7.67 -18.84 -2.52
C LEU A 177 -6.68 -18.08 -3.40
N TRP A 178 -6.70 -16.75 -3.30
CA TRP A 178 -5.84 -15.85 -4.07
C TRP A 178 -5.37 -14.68 -3.21
N ASN A 179 -4.16 -14.17 -3.47
CA ASN A 179 -3.74 -12.88 -2.96
C ASN A 179 -4.11 -11.81 -3.99
N THR A 180 -5.05 -10.94 -3.62
CA THR A 180 -5.81 -10.14 -4.57
C THR A 180 -5.91 -8.69 -4.10
N ALA A 181 -5.60 -7.75 -4.99
CA ALA A 181 -5.93 -6.35 -4.83
C ALA A 181 -7.24 -6.04 -5.55
N VAL A 182 -8.25 -5.60 -4.80
CA VAL A 182 -9.53 -5.13 -5.34
C VAL A 182 -9.49 -3.61 -5.50
N ILE A 183 -9.98 -3.11 -6.63
CA ILE A 183 -10.02 -1.69 -6.95
C ILE A 183 -11.47 -1.22 -6.84
N ILE A 184 -11.73 -0.34 -5.88
CA ILE A 184 -13.04 0.25 -5.62
C ILE A 184 -13.04 1.68 -6.17
N ASN A 185 -14.00 2.00 -7.00
CA ASN A 185 -14.16 3.30 -7.64
C ASN A 185 -14.77 4.34 -6.67
N VAL A 186 -14.71 5.61 -7.08
CA VAL A 186 -15.23 6.77 -6.33
C VAL A 186 -16.74 6.72 -6.03
N ASP A 187 -17.49 5.91 -6.77
CA ASP A 187 -18.93 5.69 -6.60
C ASP A 187 -19.24 4.40 -5.83
N GLY A 188 -18.21 3.80 -5.21
CA GLY A 188 -18.34 2.54 -4.47
C GLY A 188 -18.38 1.30 -5.35
N THR A 189 -18.45 1.40 -6.68
CA THR A 189 -18.45 0.22 -7.54
C THR A 189 -17.09 -0.47 -7.53
N VAL A 190 -17.07 -1.81 -7.63
CA VAL A 190 -15.83 -2.56 -7.83
C VAL A 190 -15.45 -2.48 -9.31
N LEU A 191 -14.34 -1.80 -9.64
CA LEU A 191 -13.83 -1.71 -11.02
C LEU A 191 -13.27 -3.06 -11.49
N GLY A 192 -12.74 -3.84 -10.56
CA GLY A 192 -12.17 -5.14 -10.82
C GLY A 192 -11.11 -5.51 -9.79
N LYS A 193 -10.28 -6.48 -10.15
CA LYS A 193 -9.27 -7.06 -9.26
C LYS A 193 -7.99 -7.42 -10.01
N SER A 194 -6.87 -7.35 -9.31
CA SER A 194 -5.56 -7.84 -9.74
C SER A 194 -5.09 -8.93 -8.77
N ARG A 195 -4.64 -10.07 -9.28
CA ARG A 195 -4.11 -11.18 -8.47
C ARG A 195 -2.58 -11.18 -8.51
N LYS A 196 -1.94 -11.67 -7.45
CA LYS A 196 -0.47 -11.68 -7.31
C LYS A 196 0.19 -12.56 -8.39
N ASN A 197 0.96 -11.94 -9.29
CA ASN A 197 1.63 -12.63 -10.40
C ASN A 197 2.81 -13.50 -9.95
N HIS A 198 3.56 -13.05 -8.93
CA HIS A 198 4.76 -13.74 -8.47
C HIS A 198 4.61 -14.14 -7.01
N ILE A 199 4.57 -15.45 -6.75
CA ILE A 199 4.39 -16.01 -5.42
C ILE A 199 5.75 -16.37 -4.82
N PRO A 200 6.14 -15.83 -3.65
CA PRO A 200 7.35 -16.25 -2.98
C PRO A 200 7.22 -17.69 -2.48
N ARG A 201 8.31 -18.43 -2.60
CA ARG A 201 8.47 -19.80 -2.09
C ARG A 201 9.69 -19.92 -1.15
N VAL A 202 10.13 -18.79 -0.58
CA VAL A 202 11.44 -18.66 0.07
C VAL A 202 11.27 -18.38 1.56
N GLY A 203 11.89 -19.22 2.40
CA GLY A 203 11.93 -19.06 3.85
C GLY A 203 10.54 -19.07 4.49
N ASP A 204 10.28 -18.08 5.36
CA ASP A 204 9.00 -17.89 6.05
C ASP A 204 7.89 -17.38 5.12
N PHE A 205 8.23 -16.95 3.90
CA PHE A 205 7.26 -16.57 2.87
C PHE A 205 6.92 -17.78 2.00
N ASN A 206 6.33 -18.82 2.59
CA ASN A 206 5.82 -19.98 1.84
C ASN A 206 4.35 -19.80 1.42
N GLU A 207 4.09 -18.68 0.77
CA GLU A 207 2.75 -18.28 0.33
C GLU A 207 2.12 -19.27 -0.67
N SER A 208 2.95 -20.01 -1.42
CA SER A 208 2.49 -21.03 -2.38
C SER A 208 1.68 -22.18 -1.77
N THR A 209 1.67 -22.30 -0.44
CA THR A 209 0.83 -23.26 0.29
C THR A 209 -0.65 -22.84 0.30
N TYR A 210 -0.91 -21.54 0.14
CA TYR A 210 -2.25 -20.94 0.28
C TYR A 210 -2.87 -20.62 -1.07
N TYR A 211 -2.10 -20.04 -2.00
CA TYR A 211 -2.59 -19.55 -3.29
C TYR A 211 -1.56 -19.71 -4.41
N THR A 212 -2.05 -19.65 -5.65
CA THR A 212 -1.24 -19.82 -6.87
C THR A 212 -1.02 -18.51 -7.63
N GLU A 213 -0.17 -18.57 -8.65
CA GLU A 213 0.17 -17.46 -9.53
C GLU A 213 -1.05 -17.01 -10.35
N SER A 214 -1.24 -15.70 -10.43
CA SER A 214 -2.36 -15.08 -11.15
C SER A 214 -2.41 -15.46 -12.64
N GLN A 215 -3.64 -15.59 -13.14
CA GLN A 215 -3.94 -15.74 -14.57
C GLN A 215 -4.52 -14.46 -15.20
N LEU A 216 -4.64 -13.37 -14.42
CA LEU A 216 -5.26 -12.10 -14.86
C LEU A 216 -4.29 -11.17 -15.60
N GLY A 217 -3.02 -11.54 -15.72
CA GLY A 217 -2.01 -10.74 -16.40
C GLY A 217 -1.62 -9.48 -15.61
N HIS A 218 -1.57 -8.33 -16.30
CA HIS A 218 -1.10 -7.06 -15.74
C HIS A 218 -2.16 -5.97 -15.93
N PRO A 219 -3.34 -6.10 -15.30
CA PRO A 219 -4.46 -5.18 -15.52
C PRO A 219 -4.11 -3.76 -15.08
N VAL A 220 -4.58 -2.78 -15.86
CA VAL A 220 -4.52 -1.36 -15.55
C VAL A 220 -5.95 -0.85 -15.46
N PHE A 221 -6.26 -0.13 -14.40
CA PHE A 221 -7.60 0.35 -14.09
C PHE A 221 -7.66 1.84 -14.38
N GLU A 222 -8.50 2.22 -15.34
CA GLU A 222 -8.78 3.62 -15.61
C GLU A 222 -9.74 4.17 -14.55
N THR A 223 -9.34 5.25 -13.90
CA THR A 223 -10.14 5.93 -12.89
C THR A 223 -10.25 7.41 -13.23
N LYS A 224 -11.17 8.12 -12.58
CA LYS A 224 -11.27 9.59 -12.67
C LYS A 224 -9.95 10.30 -12.34
N TYR A 225 -9.08 9.67 -11.56
CA TYR A 225 -7.81 10.22 -11.08
C TYR A 225 -6.59 9.65 -11.80
N GLY A 226 -6.79 8.95 -12.92
CA GLY A 226 -5.72 8.37 -13.74
C GLY A 226 -5.74 6.85 -13.77
N ARG A 227 -4.82 6.29 -14.56
CA ARG A 227 -4.63 4.86 -14.77
C ARG A 227 -3.74 4.28 -13.68
N ILE A 228 -4.29 3.41 -12.86
CA ILE A 228 -3.58 2.77 -11.75
C ILE A 228 -3.37 1.28 -11.99
N ALA A 229 -2.30 0.74 -11.43
CA ALA A 229 -2.05 -0.69 -11.37
C ALA A 229 -1.54 -1.10 -10.00
N VAL A 230 -1.52 -2.41 -9.73
CA VAL A 230 -1.09 -2.95 -8.44
C VAL A 230 -0.10 -4.09 -8.65
N ASN A 231 1.17 -3.85 -8.30
CA ASN A 231 2.20 -4.87 -8.25
C ASN A 231 2.28 -5.43 -6.82
N ILE A 232 1.71 -6.60 -6.55
CA ILE A 232 1.61 -7.10 -5.19
C ILE A 232 2.93 -7.70 -4.71
N CYS A 233 3.48 -7.14 -3.63
CA CYS A 233 4.56 -7.67 -2.82
C CYS A 233 5.76 -8.26 -3.58
N TYR A 234 5.85 -9.58 -3.71
CA TYR A 234 7.03 -10.26 -4.28
C TYR A 234 7.24 -9.95 -5.77
N GLY A 235 6.20 -9.47 -6.45
CA GLY A 235 6.33 -8.90 -7.79
C GLY A 235 7.27 -7.69 -7.86
N ARG A 236 7.61 -7.05 -6.72
CA ARG A 236 8.63 -5.99 -6.65
C ARG A 236 10.01 -6.43 -7.14
N HIS A 237 10.34 -7.72 -7.02
CA HIS A 237 11.64 -8.26 -7.43
C HIS A 237 11.74 -8.58 -8.92
N HIS A 238 10.66 -8.41 -9.66
CA HIS A 238 10.56 -8.80 -11.06
C HIS A 238 10.41 -7.56 -11.93
N PRO A 239 11.50 -7.02 -12.51
CA PRO A 239 11.45 -5.83 -13.38
C PRO A 239 10.47 -5.97 -14.53
N LEU A 240 10.30 -7.17 -15.09
CA LEU A 240 9.33 -7.44 -16.15
C LEU A 240 7.88 -7.25 -15.68
N ASN A 241 7.57 -7.56 -14.42
CA ASN A 241 6.23 -7.33 -13.86
C ASN A 241 5.91 -5.82 -13.83
N TRP A 242 6.87 -5.00 -13.40
CA TRP A 242 6.76 -3.54 -13.46
C TRP A 242 6.63 -3.02 -14.89
N LEU A 243 7.48 -3.52 -15.78
CA LEU A 243 7.48 -3.13 -17.20
C LEU A 243 6.13 -3.40 -17.85
N MET A 244 5.53 -4.57 -17.61
CA MET A 244 4.24 -4.91 -18.21
C MET A 244 3.10 -3.98 -17.78
N TYR A 245 3.07 -3.54 -16.52
CA TYR A 245 2.11 -2.50 -16.10
C TYR A 245 2.38 -1.16 -16.80
N GLY A 246 3.65 -0.78 -16.97
CA GLY A 246 4.04 0.42 -17.72
C GLY A 246 3.64 0.34 -19.20
N LEU A 247 3.86 -0.80 -19.87
CA LEU A 247 3.45 -1.04 -21.25
C LEU A 247 1.93 -1.01 -21.43
N ASN A 248 1.18 -1.46 -20.41
CA ASN A 248 -0.27 -1.37 -20.39
C ASN A 248 -0.79 0.03 -20.01
N GLY A 249 0.10 1.02 -19.87
CA GLY A 249 -0.26 2.43 -19.72
C GLY A 249 -0.50 2.88 -18.28
N ALA A 250 -0.05 2.14 -17.26
CA ALA A 250 -0.17 2.57 -15.87
C ALA A 250 0.59 3.88 -15.63
N GLU A 251 -0.06 4.85 -14.99
CA GLU A 251 0.53 6.11 -14.56
C GLU A 251 1.03 6.03 -13.12
N ILE A 252 0.37 5.20 -12.30
CA ILE A 252 0.73 4.92 -10.90
C ILE A 252 0.68 3.41 -10.70
N VAL A 253 1.74 2.84 -10.14
CA VAL A 253 1.77 1.42 -9.77
C VAL A 253 1.96 1.31 -8.26
N PHE A 254 0.92 0.88 -7.56
CA PHE A 254 1.00 0.61 -6.13
C PHE A 254 1.73 -0.70 -5.85
N ASN A 255 2.50 -0.76 -4.76
CA ASN A 255 3.21 -1.97 -4.33
C ASN A 255 2.91 -2.32 -2.86
N PRO A 256 1.68 -2.78 -2.55
CA PRO A 256 1.36 -3.26 -1.21
C PRO A 256 2.24 -4.45 -0.85
N CYS A 257 2.88 -4.38 0.31
CA CYS A 257 3.85 -5.38 0.78
C CYS A 257 3.68 -5.69 2.28
N ALA A 258 3.89 -6.94 2.66
CA ALA A 258 4.23 -7.35 4.02
C ALA A 258 5.63 -7.99 4.03
N THR A 259 6.53 -7.46 4.88
CA THR A 259 7.92 -7.95 4.96
C THR A 259 8.56 -7.62 6.32
N ILE A 260 9.57 -8.38 6.74
CA ILE A 260 10.24 -8.24 8.05
C ILE A 260 11.70 -7.76 7.93
N ASP A 261 12.19 -7.11 8.98
CA ASP A 261 13.39 -6.24 9.00
C ASP A 261 14.72 -6.90 8.62
N THR A 262 14.94 -8.19 8.92
CA THR A 262 16.19 -8.89 8.53
C THR A 262 16.37 -8.98 7.01
N LEU A 263 15.28 -8.86 6.24
CA LEU A 263 15.27 -8.77 4.78
C LEU A 263 15.15 -7.31 4.27
N ARG A 264 15.02 -6.33 5.18
CA ARG A 264 14.91 -4.89 4.85
C ARG A 264 16.24 -4.17 4.70
N LEU A 265 17.16 -4.42 5.64
CA LEU A 265 18.45 -3.72 5.74
C LEU A 265 19.46 -4.06 4.64
N GLY A 266 19.22 -5.14 3.89
CA GLY A 266 20.11 -5.54 2.80
C GLY A 266 19.88 -4.78 1.50
N VAL A 267 20.07 -3.46 1.42
CA VAL A 267 20.27 -2.70 0.13
C VAL A 267 19.15 -2.83 -0.93
N LYS A 268 18.06 -3.55 -0.61
CA LYS A 268 17.19 -4.20 -1.58
C LYS A 268 15.79 -3.59 -1.68
N TRP A 269 15.36 -2.77 -0.70
CA TRP A 269 14.07 -2.09 -0.75
C TRP A 269 14.12 -0.83 -1.59
N SER A 270 15.06 0.06 -1.30
CA SER A 270 15.24 1.31 -2.06
C SER A 270 15.73 1.09 -3.51
N ARG A 271 16.39 -0.04 -3.82
CA ARG A 271 16.95 -0.31 -5.16
C ARG A 271 16.06 -1.12 -6.10
N ARG A 272 15.02 -1.81 -5.60
CA ARG A 272 14.19 -2.74 -6.41
C ARG A 272 12.88 -2.14 -6.89
N LEU A 273 12.61 -0.90 -6.50
CA LEU A 273 11.57 -0.09 -7.10
C LEU A 273 12.21 0.61 -8.31
N PRO A 274 11.58 0.59 -9.50
CA PRO A 274 12.21 1.09 -10.71
C PRO A 274 12.60 2.57 -10.51
N ASN A 275 13.85 2.88 -10.82
CA ASN A 275 14.36 4.24 -10.92
C ASN A 275 13.72 4.86 -12.19
N PRO A 276 12.77 5.84 -12.13
CA PRO A 276 12.56 6.90 -11.13
C PRO A 276 11.13 6.97 -10.53
N ALA A 277 10.49 5.83 -10.25
CA ALA A 277 9.19 5.80 -9.59
C ALA A 277 9.36 6.01 -8.07
N TYR A 278 8.89 7.16 -7.56
CA TYR A 278 8.87 7.44 -6.14
C TYR A 278 7.98 6.44 -5.40
N SER A 279 8.52 5.80 -4.37
CA SER A 279 7.82 4.81 -3.55
C SER A 279 7.40 5.38 -2.21
N PHE A 280 6.15 5.12 -1.82
CA PHE A 280 5.63 5.29 -0.46
C PHE A 280 5.24 3.93 0.11
#